data_AF-A0AB38JBX5-F1
#
_entry.id   AF-A0AB38JBX5-F1
#
_cell.length_a   1.000
_cell.length_b   1.000
_cell.length_c   1.000
_cell.angle_alpha   90.00
_cell.angle_beta   90.00
_cell.angle_gamma   90.00
#
_symmetry.space_group_name_H-M   'P 1'
#
loop_
_entity.id
_entity.type
_entity.pdbx_description
1 polymer ?
#
loop_
_entity_poly.entity_id
_entity_poly.type
_entity_poly.pdbx_seq_one_letter_code
_entity_poly.pdbx_strand_id
1 'polypeptide(L)'
;MPPRTARTLGIVLAVLGLVAVIVAIVLLVRPADGAGAPTSTPVAPSASAAAAPSTAPTEAESTETATEPTATDAPTETFPTETSPTEGVVASPAPGAAATAAAVLSFTASPATIDCAGDRTASVPVALSWQTEGGVAARLAVGTTDARAGDPVDLSATGYSALSVPCRDAETLITLAVESPDGTLTQRTLVLPTSE
;
A
#
# COMPACT_ATOMS: atom_id res chain seq x y z
N MET A 1 -5.81 -9.68 -52.98
CA MET A 1 -5.78 -8.89 -51.72
C MET A 1 -7.20 -8.80 -51.19
N PRO A 2 -7.52 -9.41 -50.04
CA PRO A 2 -8.87 -9.36 -49.47
C PRO A 2 -9.23 -7.90 -49.15
N PRO A 3 -10.45 -7.44 -49.48
CA PRO A 3 -10.87 -6.07 -49.19
C PRO A 3 -10.79 -5.84 -47.68
N ARG A 4 -10.18 -4.72 -47.27
CA ARG A 4 -9.93 -4.36 -45.85
C ARG A 4 -11.19 -4.46 -44.99
N THR A 5 -12.37 -4.28 -45.59
CA THR A 5 -13.70 -4.40 -44.99
C THR A 5 -14.05 -5.79 -44.46
N ALA A 6 -13.58 -6.86 -45.11
CA ALA A 6 -13.84 -8.23 -44.67
C ALA A 6 -13.06 -8.60 -43.39
N ARG A 7 -11.88 -8.00 -43.20
CA ARG A 7 -11.09 -8.19 -41.98
C ARG A 7 -11.72 -7.47 -40.79
N THR A 8 -12.25 -6.27 -41.00
CA THR A 8 -12.94 -5.51 -39.94
C THR A 8 -14.20 -6.22 -39.46
N LEU A 9 -14.98 -6.80 -40.39
CA LEU A 9 -16.19 -7.55 -40.02
C LEU A 9 -15.87 -8.83 -39.24
N GLY A 10 -14.81 -9.56 -39.63
CA GLY A 10 -14.35 -10.75 -38.89
C GLY A 10 -13.88 -10.43 -37.47
N ILE A 11 -13.18 -9.31 -37.28
CA ILE A 11 -12.74 -8.86 -35.96
C ILE A 11 -13.93 -8.47 -35.08
N VAL A 12 -14.91 -7.74 -35.63
CA VAL A 12 -16.12 -7.34 -34.88
C VAL A 12 -16.92 -8.56 -34.43
N LEU A 13 -17.06 -9.57 -35.30
CA LEU A 13 -17.75 -10.83 -34.94
C LEU A 13 -16.98 -11.63 -33.88
N ALA A 14 -15.65 -11.66 -33.94
CA ALA A 14 -14.82 -12.31 -32.93
C ALA A 14 -14.92 -11.62 -31.57
N VAL A 15 -14.93 -10.29 -31.54
CA VAL A 15 -15.11 -9.50 -30.30
C VAL A 15 -16.50 -9.71 -29.72
N LEU A 16 -17.56 -9.69 -30.54
CA LEU A 16 -18.93 -9.98 -30.10
C LEU A 16 -19.06 -11.39 -29.51
N GLY A 17 -18.43 -12.39 -30.14
CA GLY A 17 -18.39 -13.76 -29.64
C GLY A 17 -17.69 -13.86 -28.28
N LEU A 18 -16.53 -13.20 -28.14
CA LEU A 18 -15.80 -13.17 -26.87
C LEU A 18 -16.63 -12.53 -25.74
N VAL A 19 -17.29 -11.40 -26.02
CA VAL A 19 -18.15 -10.71 -25.05
C VAL A 19 -19.31 -11.62 -24.61
N ALA A 20 -19.95 -12.32 -25.54
CA ALA A 20 -21.03 -13.26 -25.22
C ALA A 20 -20.55 -14.42 -24.32
N VAL A 21 -19.36 -14.96 -24.59
CA VAL A 21 -18.75 -16.02 -23.76
C VAL A 21 -18.43 -15.51 -22.35
N ILE A 22 -17.87 -14.30 -22.22
CA ILE A 22 -17.59 -13.70 -20.92
C ILE A 22 -18.89 -13.50 -20.12
N VAL A 23 -19.96 -13.00 -20.75
CA VAL A 23 -21.27 -12.84 -20.10
C VAL A 23 -21.82 -14.19 -19.64
N ALA A 24 -21.71 -15.24 -20.45
CA ALA A 24 -22.14 -16.59 -20.07
C ALA A 24 -21.35 -17.13 -18.86
N ILE A 25 -20.03 -16.93 -18.83
CA ILE A 25 -19.19 -17.33 -17.69
C ILE A 25 -19.59 -16.54 -16.43
N VAL A 26 -19.81 -15.23 -16.53
CA VAL A 26 -20.25 -14.41 -15.38
C VAL A 26 -21.62 -14.87 -14.88
N LEU A 27 -22.54 -15.26 -15.76
CA LEU A 27 -23.84 -15.81 -15.37
C LEU A 27 -23.74 -17.22 -14.77
N LEU A 28 -22.73 -18.01 -15.11
CA LEU A 28 -22.47 -19.31 -14.47
C LEU A 28 -21.78 -19.16 -13.11
N VAL A 29 -20.93 -18.15 -12.95
CA VAL A 29 -20.19 -17.88 -11.69
C VAL A 29 -21.04 -17.09 -10.70
N ARG A 30 -22.01 -16.29 -11.15
CA ARG A 30 -23.01 -15.70 -10.26
C ARG A 30 -24.09 -16.74 -9.96
N PRO A 31 -24.26 -17.16 -8.69
CA PRO A 31 -25.38 -18.00 -8.30
C PRO A 31 -26.68 -17.31 -8.74
N ALA A 32 -27.61 -18.10 -9.30
CA ALA A 32 -28.96 -17.66 -9.60
C ALA A 32 -29.71 -17.37 -8.28
N ASP A 33 -29.48 -16.19 -7.68
CA ASP A 33 -30.35 -15.66 -6.64
C ASP A 33 -31.66 -15.20 -7.29
N GLY A 34 -32.59 -16.14 -7.44
CA GLY A 34 -33.95 -15.79 -7.78
C GLY A 34 -34.82 -16.97 -8.21
N ALA A 35 -35.45 -17.63 -7.24
CA ALA A 35 -36.88 -17.96 -7.26
C ALA A 35 -37.22 -18.96 -6.15
N GLY A 36 -37.67 -18.45 -5.00
CA GLY A 36 -38.13 -19.30 -3.91
C GLY A 36 -38.63 -18.52 -2.70
N ALA A 37 -39.70 -17.74 -2.85
CA ALA A 37 -40.59 -17.50 -1.72
C ALA A 37 -41.56 -18.70 -1.64
N PRO A 38 -41.78 -19.26 -0.44
CA PRO A 38 -42.95 -18.81 0.29
C PRO A 38 -42.74 -18.59 1.80
N THR A 39 -43.32 -17.50 2.28
CA THR A 39 -44.07 -17.31 3.54
C THR A 39 -43.81 -18.29 4.70
N SER A 40 -43.28 -17.76 5.82
CA SER A 40 -43.63 -18.22 7.17
C SER A 40 -43.36 -17.14 8.23
N THR A 41 -44.46 -16.54 8.69
CA THR A 41 -44.83 -16.16 10.07
C THR A 41 -43.84 -15.32 10.92
N PRO A 42 -44.23 -14.10 11.36
CA PRO A 42 -43.52 -13.41 12.43
C PRO A 42 -43.79 -14.09 13.77
N VAL A 43 -42.73 -14.54 14.44
CA VAL A 43 -42.78 -14.91 15.86
C VAL A 43 -42.25 -13.73 16.67
N ALA A 44 -43.17 -13.02 17.33
CA ALA A 44 -42.93 -12.44 18.65
C ALA A 44 -43.47 -13.46 19.67
N PRO A 45 -42.89 -13.64 20.88
CA PRO A 45 -43.01 -12.59 21.89
C PRO A 45 -41.89 -12.51 22.95
N SER A 46 -42.09 -11.50 23.80
CA SER A 46 -41.69 -11.39 25.21
C SER A 46 -40.32 -10.84 25.54
N ALA A 47 -40.38 -9.54 25.84
CA ALA A 47 -39.60 -8.84 26.84
C ALA A 47 -39.21 -9.70 28.06
N SER A 48 -37.95 -9.56 28.46
CA SER A 48 -37.62 -9.52 29.87
C SER A 48 -36.72 -8.32 30.11
N ALA A 49 -37.12 -7.51 31.08
CA ALA A 49 -36.61 -6.19 31.37
C ALA A 49 -35.38 -6.23 32.29
N ALA A 50 -34.69 -5.08 32.30
CA ALA A 50 -33.92 -4.50 33.40
C ALA A 50 -32.48 -5.00 33.65
N ALA A 51 -31.51 -4.17 33.27
CA ALA A 51 -30.77 -3.34 34.24
C ALA A 51 -30.18 -2.09 33.55
N ALA A 52 -30.20 -0.98 34.29
CA ALA A 52 -29.97 0.41 33.87
C ALA A 52 -28.47 0.79 33.83
N PRO A 53 -28.12 2.04 33.41
CA PRO A 53 -26.77 2.45 32.99
C PRO A 53 -25.96 3.16 34.08
N SER A 54 -24.62 3.05 34.02
CA SER A 54 -23.58 3.94 34.58
C SER A 54 -22.27 3.15 34.58
N THR A 55 -21.15 3.63 34.07
CA THR A 55 -20.46 4.83 34.55
C THR A 55 -19.70 5.56 33.43
N ALA A 56 -19.64 6.89 33.60
CA ALA A 56 -18.95 7.90 32.82
C ALA A 56 -17.40 7.76 32.86
N PRO A 57 -16.64 8.61 32.13
CA PRO A 57 -15.24 8.40 31.80
C PRO A 57 -14.29 8.76 32.95
N THR A 58 -13.15 8.08 33.02
CA THR A 58 -12.02 8.52 33.85
C THR A 58 -10.99 9.17 32.93
N GLU A 59 -11.00 10.50 32.93
CA GLU A 59 -9.83 11.32 32.66
C GLU A 59 -8.77 11.02 33.72
N ALA A 60 -7.53 10.83 33.27
CA ALA A 60 -6.36 11.05 34.11
C ALA A 60 -5.57 12.19 33.47
N GLU A 61 -5.88 13.41 33.90
CA GLU A 61 -4.94 14.53 33.85
C GLU A 61 -3.72 14.17 34.72
N SER A 62 -2.54 14.21 34.13
CA SER A 62 -1.30 14.40 34.87
C SER A 62 -0.77 15.78 34.53
N THR A 63 -1.01 16.70 35.46
CA THR A 63 -0.47 18.06 35.49
C THR A 63 0.66 18.06 36.52
N GLU A 64 1.90 18.23 36.08
CA GLU A 64 3.09 18.65 36.84
C GLU A 64 4.26 18.63 35.83
N THR A 65 5.11 19.64 35.63
CA THR A 65 5.62 20.67 36.53
C THR A 65 6.13 21.85 35.70
N ALA A 66 5.81 23.07 36.15
CA ALA A 66 6.46 24.29 35.70
C ALA A 66 7.86 24.40 36.31
N THR A 67 8.87 24.71 35.50
CA THR A 67 10.10 25.37 35.97
C THR A 67 10.64 26.26 34.84
N GLU A 68 10.24 27.53 34.86
CA GLU A 68 11.12 28.64 34.47
C GLU A 68 12.13 28.82 35.62
N PRO A 69 13.40 29.22 35.38
CA PRO A 69 13.66 30.65 35.19
C PRO A 69 14.80 31.02 34.21
N THR A 70 14.63 32.20 33.60
CA THR A 70 15.61 33.32 33.55
C THR A 70 16.87 33.23 32.65
N ALA A 71 16.72 33.86 31.49
CA ALA A 71 17.40 35.09 31.01
C ALA A 71 18.89 35.13 30.61
N THR A 72 19.11 36.01 29.61
CA THR A 72 20.31 36.85 29.38
C THR A 72 21.44 36.11 28.63
N ASP A 73 21.89 36.50 27.43
CA ASP A 73 22.28 37.84 26.97
C ASP A 73 22.24 37.92 25.42
N ALA A 74 21.97 39.13 24.92
CA ALA A 74 22.36 39.61 23.58
C ALA A 74 23.25 40.85 23.83
N PRO A 75 23.88 41.52 22.84
CA PRO A 75 24.19 41.17 21.45
C PRO A 75 25.72 41.35 21.17
N THR A 76 26.20 41.08 19.96
CA THR A 76 27.31 41.87 19.39
C THR A 76 27.17 41.91 17.88
N GLU A 77 26.69 43.04 17.37
CA GLU A 77 26.93 43.47 15.99
C GLU A 77 28.40 43.80 15.80
N THR A 78 28.97 43.41 14.66
CA THR A 78 30.02 44.20 14.00
C THR A 78 30.09 43.83 12.51
N PHE A 79 29.51 44.69 11.68
CA PHE A 79 29.95 44.97 10.30
C PHE A 79 30.77 46.28 10.34
N PRO A 80 31.44 46.76 9.27
CA PRO A 80 31.72 46.18 7.95
C PRO A 80 33.22 46.24 7.57
N THR A 81 33.64 45.49 6.53
CA THR A 81 34.77 45.94 5.68
C THR A 81 34.45 45.62 4.23
N GLU A 82 34.16 46.67 3.45
CA GLU A 82 34.18 46.65 2.01
C GLU A 82 35.62 46.61 1.49
N THR A 83 35.93 45.65 0.61
CA THR A 83 36.90 45.86 -0.47
C THR A 83 36.48 45.00 -1.67
N SER A 84 35.93 45.63 -2.71
CA SER A 84 35.89 45.10 -4.09
C SER A 84 37.17 45.51 -4.82
N PRO A 85 37.49 45.04 -6.05
CA PRO A 85 36.88 43.98 -6.87
C PRO A 85 37.93 42.96 -7.38
N THR A 86 37.53 41.85 -8.02
CA THR A 86 38.19 41.22 -9.21
C THR A 86 37.57 39.84 -9.52
N GLU A 87 37.14 39.71 -10.77
CA GLU A 87 36.91 38.49 -11.57
C GLU A 87 35.97 37.38 -11.06
N GLY A 88 34.80 37.31 -11.72
CA GLY A 88 34.32 36.05 -12.31
C GLY A 88 34.14 34.86 -11.37
N VAL A 89 33.49 35.04 -10.23
CA VAL A 89 32.99 33.91 -9.45
C VAL A 89 31.79 33.31 -10.21
N VAL A 90 32.04 32.20 -10.90
CA VAL A 90 30.99 31.23 -11.23
C VAL A 90 30.27 30.96 -9.92
N ALA A 91 29.00 31.38 -9.84
CA ALA A 91 28.15 31.07 -8.70
C ALA A 91 28.13 29.55 -8.57
N SER A 92 28.90 29.04 -7.61
CA SER A 92 28.78 27.67 -7.14
C SER A 92 27.32 27.55 -6.68
N PRO A 93 26.51 26.63 -7.22
CA PRO A 93 25.17 26.46 -6.72
C PRO A 93 25.29 26.23 -5.22
N ALA A 94 24.55 27.02 -4.44
CA ALA A 94 24.35 26.76 -3.02
C ALA A 94 24.03 25.26 -2.86
N PRO A 95 24.46 24.58 -1.78
CA PRO A 95 23.97 23.26 -1.46
C PRO A 95 22.47 23.39 -1.17
N GLY A 96 21.66 23.43 -2.23
CA GLY A 96 20.25 23.14 -2.18
C GLY A 96 20.17 21.77 -1.52
N ALA A 97 19.40 21.69 -0.43
CA ALA A 97 19.15 20.47 0.30
C ALA A 97 19.08 19.31 -0.69
N ALA A 98 20.12 18.47 -0.70
CA ALA A 98 20.16 17.34 -1.61
C ALA A 98 18.90 16.55 -1.31
N ALA A 99 17.96 16.52 -2.27
CA ALA A 99 16.78 15.69 -2.14
C ALA A 99 17.28 14.29 -1.83
N THR A 100 16.97 13.78 -0.64
CA THR A 100 17.45 12.48 -0.20
C THR A 100 16.89 11.46 -1.19
N ALA A 101 17.77 10.75 -1.88
CA ALA A 101 17.34 9.78 -2.88
C ALA A 101 16.49 8.69 -2.21
N ALA A 102 15.42 8.27 -2.89
CA ALA A 102 14.55 7.21 -2.37
C ALA A 102 15.31 5.88 -2.28
N ALA A 103 15.23 5.22 -1.12
CA ALA A 103 15.87 3.93 -0.88
C ALA A 103 14.95 2.97 -0.09
N VAL A 104 15.10 1.67 -0.38
CA VAL A 104 14.51 0.57 0.43
C VAL A 104 15.63 -0.09 1.23
N LEU A 105 15.77 0.31 2.49
CA LEU A 105 16.83 -0.12 3.39
C LEU A 105 16.64 -1.60 3.79
N SER A 106 15.42 -1.96 4.18
CA SER A 106 15.04 -3.33 4.51
C SER A 106 13.65 -3.65 3.98
N PHE A 107 13.44 -4.93 3.61
CA PHE A 107 12.14 -5.45 3.17
C PHE A 107 12.09 -6.95 3.45
N THR A 108 11.18 -7.36 4.33
CA THR A 108 11.10 -8.72 4.86
C THR A 108 9.65 -9.19 4.99
N ALA A 109 9.45 -10.50 5.03
CA ALA A 109 8.17 -11.14 5.29
C ALA A 109 8.25 -12.07 6.51
N SER A 110 7.12 -12.22 7.19
CA SER A 110 6.90 -13.18 8.27
C SER A 110 5.58 -13.91 8.01
N PRO A 111 5.60 -15.25 7.85
CA PRO A 111 6.79 -16.10 7.81
C PRO A 111 7.64 -15.86 6.54
N ALA A 112 8.93 -16.23 6.59
CA ALA A 112 9.85 -16.10 5.45
C ALA A 112 9.73 -17.27 4.44
N THR A 113 9.05 -18.34 4.84
CA THR A 113 8.69 -19.51 4.01
C THR A 113 7.25 -19.87 4.35
N ILE A 114 6.46 -20.20 3.33
CA ILE A 114 5.07 -20.59 3.50
C ILE A 114 5.00 -22.11 3.68
N ASP A 115 4.53 -22.56 4.85
CA ASP A 115 4.19 -23.96 5.06
C ASP A 115 2.71 -24.19 4.72
N CYS A 116 2.49 -25.00 3.70
CA CYS A 116 1.15 -25.32 3.21
C CYS A 116 0.60 -26.62 3.82
N ALA A 117 1.39 -27.37 4.59
CA ALA A 117 1.02 -28.67 5.15
C ALA A 117 0.42 -29.62 4.09
N GLY A 118 0.93 -29.58 2.86
CA GLY A 118 0.41 -30.35 1.72
C GLY A 118 -0.93 -29.89 1.12
N ASP A 119 -1.58 -28.84 1.64
CA ASP A 119 -2.85 -28.32 1.09
C ASP A 119 -2.61 -27.21 0.06
N ARG A 120 -2.69 -27.56 -1.22
CA ARG A 120 -2.53 -26.63 -2.35
C ARG A 120 -3.70 -25.66 -2.54
N THR A 121 -4.81 -25.85 -1.83
CA THR A 121 -5.99 -24.96 -1.90
C THR A 121 -6.01 -23.92 -0.79
N ALA A 122 -5.17 -24.09 0.24
CA ALA A 122 -5.05 -23.16 1.35
C ALA A 122 -4.42 -21.83 0.94
N SER A 123 -4.56 -20.83 1.82
CA SER A 123 -3.84 -19.57 1.72
C SER A 123 -3.32 -19.17 3.10
N VAL A 124 -2.08 -18.69 3.16
CA VAL A 124 -1.39 -18.39 4.41
C VAL A 124 -1.25 -16.87 4.56
N PRO A 125 -1.63 -16.28 5.70
CA PRO A 125 -1.44 -14.86 5.95
C PRO A 125 0.05 -14.54 6.10
N VAL A 126 0.48 -13.43 5.48
CA VAL A 126 1.86 -12.96 5.52
C VAL A 126 1.89 -11.52 5.99
N ALA A 127 2.73 -11.25 6.99
CA ALA A 127 3.07 -9.91 7.41
C ALA A 127 4.35 -9.46 6.71
N LEU A 128 4.30 -8.30 6.07
CA LEU A 128 5.46 -7.62 5.51
C LEU A 128 5.94 -6.53 6.45
N SER A 129 7.23 -6.24 6.41
CA SER A 129 7.83 -5.10 7.09
C SER A 129 8.92 -4.49 6.20
N TRP A 130 9.06 -3.17 6.28
CA TRP A 130 10.04 -2.44 5.49
C TRP A 130 10.59 -1.23 6.23
N GLN A 131 11.74 -0.77 5.78
CA GLN A 131 12.30 0.52 6.13
C GLN A 131 12.74 1.21 4.85
N THR A 132 12.37 2.48 4.73
CA THR A 132 12.61 3.29 3.54
C THR A 132 13.19 4.65 3.95
N GLU A 133 13.82 5.32 3.00
CA GLU A 133 14.37 6.66 3.17
C GLU A 133 14.10 7.48 1.91
N GLY A 134 13.94 8.80 2.04
CA GLY A 134 13.85 9.73 0.89
C GLY A 134 12.62 9.57 -0.01
N GLY A 135 11.66 8.72 0.38
CA GLY A 135 10.45 8.44 -0.38
C GLY A 135 9.27 9.35 -0.02
N VAL A 136 8.40 9.63 -1.00
CA VAL A 136 7.13 10.36 -0.82
C VAL A 136 5.90 9.49 -1.07
N ALA A 137 6.04 8.39 -1.80
CA ALA A 137 5.00 7.38 -1.98
C ALA A 137 5.62 5.97 -2.04
N ALA A 138 4.81 4.96 -1.70
CA ALA A 138 5.17 3.55 -1.93
C ALA A 138 4.08 2.79 -2.65
N ARG A 139 4.50 1.75 -3.37
CA ARG A 139 3.63 0.80 -4.06
C ARG A 139 4.07 -0.62 -3.77
N LEU A 140 3.12 -1.51 -3.58
CA LEU A 140 3.34 -2.93 -3.34
C LEU A 140 2.66 -3.75 -4.43
N ALA A 141 3.44 -4.58 -5.13
CA ALA A 141 2.92 -5.52 -6.11
C ALA A 141 3.22 -6.96 -5.70
N VAL A 142 2.30 -7.86 -6.02
CA VAL A 142 2.39 -9.29 -5.70
C VAL A 142 2.31 -10.10 -7.00
N GLY A 143 3.11 -11.16 -7.10
CA GLY A 143 3.23 -12.00 -8.29
C GLY A 143 4.06 -11.38 -9.42
N THR A 144 4.69 -10.23 -9.21
CA THR A 144 5.47 -9.52 -10.24
C THR A 144 6.69 -8.80 -9.64
N THR A 145 7.71 -8.59 -10.48
CA THR A 145 8.89 -7.76 -10.17
C THR A 145 8.67 -6.28 -10.49
N ASP A 146 7.52 -5.90 -11.04
CA ASP A 146 7.19 -4.52 -11.39
C ASP A 146 6.17 -3.94 -10.41
N ALA A 147 6.65 -3.10 -9.49
CA ALA A 147 5.80 -2.44 -8.50
C ALA A 147 4.99 -1.26 -9.05
N ARG A 148 5.20 -0.82 -10.31
CA ARG A 148 4.33 0.20 -10.94
C ARG A 148 2.90 -0.29 -11.10
N ALA A 149 2.71 -1.61 -11.27
CA ALA A 149 1.42 -2.27 -11.37
C ALA A 149 0.76 -2.54 -10.00
N GLY A 150 1.44 -2.20 -8.90
CA GLY A 150 0.99 -2.48 -7.54
C GLY A 150 0.07 -1.41 -6.94
N ASP A 151 -0.49 -1.76 -5.78
CA ASP A 151 -1.36 -0.91 -4.99
C ASP A 151 -0.56 0.10 -4.16
N PRO A 152 -1.06 1.33 -3.96
CA PRO A 152 -0.43 2.30 -3.08
C PRO A 152 -0.44 1.81 -1.63
N VAL A 153 0.69 1.95 -0.94
CA VAL A 153 0.82 1.63 0.49
C VAL A 153 1.41 2.82 1.25
N ASP A 154 1.10 2.90 2.54
CA ASP A 154 1.65 3.95 3.39
C ASP A 154 3.13 3.69 3.69
N LEU A 155 3.98 4.67 3.40
CA LEU A 155 5.42 4.61 3.71
C LEU A 155 5.70 4.58 5.22
N SER A 156 4.82 5.20 6.02
CA SER A 156 5.01 5.31 7.46
C SER A 156 4.60 4.04 8.21
N ALA A 157 3.87 3.14 7.55
CA ALA A 157 3.55 1.83 8.09
C ALA A 157 4.83 1.00 8.24
N THR A 158 5.07 0.51 9.45
CA THR A 158 6.19 -0.40 9.74
C THR A 158 5.87 -1.86 9.41
N GLY A 159 4.61 -2.16 9.07
CA GLY A 159 4.23 -3.45 8.54
C GLY A 159 2.86 -3.50 7.86
N TYR A 160 2.65 -4.54 7.06
CA TYR A 160 1.45 -4.79 6.26
C TYR A 160 1.03 -6.25 6.37
N SER A 161 -0.16 -6.51 6.90
CA SER A 161 -0.66 -7.86 7.21
C SER A 161 -1.88 -8.29 6.39
N ALA A 162 -2.29 -7.49 5.40
CA ALA A 162 -3.43 -7.81 4.54
C ALA A 162 -3.08 -8.77 3.39
N LEU A 163 -1.85 -9.28 3.33
CA LEU A 163 -1.41 -10.19 2.28
C LEU A 163 -1.76 -11.64 2.64
N SER A 164 -2.39 -12.34 1.69
CA SER A 164 -2.62 -13.78 1.75
C SER A 164 -1.96 -14.44 0.55
N VAL A 165 -1.08 -15.41 0.80
CA VAL A 165 -0.31 -16.11 -0.24
C VAL A 165 -0.95 -17.47 -0.50
N PRO A 166 -1.33 -17.77 -1.75
CA PRO A 166 -1.95 -19.06 -2.10
C PRO A 166 -0.90 -20.18 -2.14
N CYS A 167 -1.24 -21.35 -1.63
CA CYS A 167 -0.36 -22.53 -1.56
C CYS A 167 -0.16 -23.29 -2.89
N ARG A 168 -0.83 -22.84 -3.96
CA ARG A 168 -0.77 -23.48 -5.28
C ARG A 168 0.53 -23.18 -6.04
N ASP A 169 1.16 -22.04 -5.74
CA ASP A 169 2.35 -21.55 -6.43
C ASP A 169 3.59 -21.98 -5.64
N ALA A 170 4.71 -22.32 -6.31
CA ALA A 170 5.94 -22.75 -5.62
C ALA A 170 6.67 -21.60 -4.91
N GLU A 171 6.45 -20.38 -5.38
CA GLU A 171 6.97 -19.15 -4.81
C GLU A 171 6.04 -17.98 -5.14
N THR A 172 6.07 -16.95 -4.33
CA THR A 172 5.38 -15.68 -4.57
C THR A 172 6.39 -14.54 -4.57
N LEU A 173 6.42 -13.78 -5.66
CA LEU A 173 7.21 -12.55 -5.76
C LEU A 173 6.43 -11.40 -5.13
N ILE A 174 7.09 -10.61 -4.30
CA ILE A 174 6.51 -9.42 -3.68
C ILE A 174 7.48 -8.28 -3.93
N THR A 175 7.04 -7.21 -4.58
CA THR A 175 7.91 -6.08 -4.93
C THR A 175 7.39 -4.81 -4.27
N LEU A 176 8.26 -4.17 -3.50
CA LEU A 176 8.04 -2.84 -2.93
C LEU A 176 8.80 -1.82 -3.77
N ALA A 177 8.10 -0.78 -4.23
CA ALA A 177 8.74 0.41 -4.78
C ALA A 177 8.47 1.64 -3.93
N VAL A 178 9.47 2.51 -3.88
CA VAL A 178 9.44 3.81 -3.22
C VAL A 178 9.73 4.87 -4.27
N GLU A 179 8.86 5.88 -4.33
CA GLU A 179 8.98 7.01 -5.24
C GLU A 179 9.69 8.18 -4.57
N SER A 180 10.73 8.71 -5.21
CA SER A 180 11.39 9.94 -4.79
C SER A 180 10.54 11.17 -5.16
N PRO A 181 10.78 12.34 -4.56
CA PRO A 181 10.12 13.59 -4.95
C PRO A 181 10.26 13.93 -6.44
N ASP A 182 11.32 13.45 -7.09
CA ASP A 182 11.60 13.65 -8.52
C ASP A 182 10.84 12.66 -9.42
N GLY A 183 9.98 11.80 -8.86
CA GLY A 183 9.20 10.79 -9.59
C GLY A 183 10.00 9.53 -9.99
N THR A 184 11.20 9.35 -9.44
CA THR A 184 12.01 8.16 -9.69
C THR A 184 11.61 7.04 -8.73
N LEU A 185 11.48 5.81 -9.25
CA LEU A 185 11.15 4.65 -8.43
C LEU A 185 12.40 3.82 -8.12
N THR A 186 12.63 3.58 -6.84
CA THR A 186 13.56 2.56 -6.34
C THR A 186 12.76 1.36 -5.88
N GLN A 187 13.10 0.15 -6.36
CA GLN A 187 12.33 -1.06 -6.09
C GLN A 187 13.18 -2.18 -5.49
N ARG A 188 12.55 -3.03 -4.68
CA ARG A 188 13.14 -4.23 -4.11
C ARG A 188 12.13 -5.38 -4.14
N THR A 189 12.56 -6.52 -4.64
CA THR A 189 11.73 -7.73 -4.73
C THR A 189 12.15 -8.72 -3.65
N LEU A 190 11.16 -9.27 -2.96
CA LEU A 190 11.26 -10.38 -2.04
C LEU A 190 10.67 -11.63 -2.71
N VAL A 191 11.36 -12.76 -2.58
CA VAL A 191 10.87 -14.06 -3.06
C VAL A 191 10.43 -14.86 -1.85
N LEU A 192 9.18 -15.31 -1.85
CA LEU A 192 8.61 -16.08 -0.76
C LEU A 192 8.33 -17.52 -1.20
N PRO A 193 9.19 -18.49 -0.84
CA PRO A 193 9.02 -19.88 -1.24
C PRO A 193 7.89 -20.55 -0.46
N THR A 194 7.20 -21.50 -1.09
CA THR A 194 6.31 -22.44 -0.42
C THR A 194 7.02 -23.77 -0.19
N SER A 195 6.98 -24.29 1.03
CA SER A 195 7.36 -25.67 1.35
C SER A 195 6.14 -26.60 1.24
N GLU A 196 6.38 -27.79 0.69
CA GLU A 196 5.38 -28.87 0.63
C GLU A 196 5.31 -29.69 1.92
#